data_AF-A0A2M7KJH0-F1
#
_entry.id   AF-A0A2M7KJH0-F1
#
_cell.length_a   1.000
_cell.length_b   1.000
_cell.length_c   1.000
_cell.angle_alpha   90.00
_cell.angle_beta   90.00
_cell.angle_gamma   90.00
#
_symmetry.space_group_name_H-M   'P 1'
#
loop_
_entity.id
_entity.type
_entity.pdbx_description
1 polymer ?
#
loop_
_entity_poly.entity_id
_entity_poly.type
_entity_poly.pdbx_seq_one_letter_code
_entity_poly.pdbx_strand_id
1 'polypeptide(L)'
;MPDLFDVVELTHDVPERGLRSGERGTVVERYSEEAYEVEFANEKGETVDLLALRPDQFIVVWLAWTRTWVPLPEQVAQLVASLAEPAGSEVLDFARSLLLRDRARYRRAHQPVGTEPQ
;
A
#
# COMPACT_ATOMS: atom_id res chain seq x y z
N MET A 1 -12.05 9.33 1.26
CA MET A 1 -11.91 9.80 -0.13
C MET A 1 -10.66 10.65 -0.19
N PRO A 2 -9.89 10.63 -1.28
CA PRO A 2 -8.70 11.46 -1.43
C PRO A 2 -9.05 12.94 -1.42
N ASP A 3 -8.18 13.74 -0.83
CA ASP A 3 -8.22 15.19 -0.87
C ASP A 3 -7.13 15.74 -1.81
N LEU A 4 -7.24 17.04 -2.12
CA LEU A 4 -6.23 17.73 -2.90
C LEU A 4 -4.87 17.65 -2.21
N PHE A 5 -3.84 17.33 -2.98
CA PHE A 5 -2.45 17.11 -2.58
C PHE A 5 -2.16 15.83 -1.78
N ASP A 6 -3.14 14.94 -1.60
CA ASP A 6 -2.84 13.60 -1.10
C ASP A 6 -1.92 12.87 -2.08
N VAL A 7 -1.00 12.05 -1.52
CA VAL A 7 -0.18 11.16 -2.34
C VAL A 7 -0.88 9.81 -2.42
N VAL A 8 -1.07 9.37 -3.65
CA VAL A 8 -1.68 8.08 -3.98
C VAL A 8 -0.66 7.15 -4.61
N GLU A 9 -0.91 5.86 -4.54
CA GLU A 9 -0.09 4.81 -5.14
C GLU A 9 -0.96 3.95 -6.07
N LEU A 10 -0.52 3.76 -7.32
CA LEU A 10 -1.26 2.96 -8.31
C LEU A 10 -1.39 1.51 -7.85
N THR A 11 -2.57 0.92 -8.04
CA THR A 11 -2.83 -0.49 -7.73
C THR A 11 -2.65 -1.43 -8.92
N HIS A 12 -2.49 -0.88 -10.13
CA HIS A 12 -2.36 -1.62 -11.38
C HIS A 12 -1.35 -0.91 -12.30
N ASP A 13 -0.81 -1.66 -13.26
CA ASP A 13 0.04 -1.08 -14.29
C ASP A 13 -0.79 -0.26 -15.28
N VAL A 14 -0.19 0.82 -15.82
CA VAL A 14 -0.72 1.59 -16.95
C VAL A 14 0.35 1.60 -18.05
N PRO A 15 0.50 0.49 -18.81
CA PRO A 15 1.61 0.29 -19.73
C PRO A 15 1.71 1.36 -20.82
N GLU A 16 0.57 1.92 -21.26
CA GLU A 16 0.49 2.96 -22.30
C GLU A 16 1.19 4.25 -21.87
N ARG A 17 1.32 4.46 -20.56
CA ARG A 17 1.99 5.61 -19.94
C ARG A 17 3.34 5.25 -19.34
N GLY A 18 3.71 3.97 -19.37
CA GLY A 18 4.94 3.46 -18.75
C GLY A 18 4.90 3.44 -17.22
N LEU A 19 3.72 3.64 -16.61
CA LEU A 19 3.54 3.64 -15.15
C LEU A 19 3.25 2.23 -14.64
N ARG A 20 3.76 1.91 -13.46
CA ARG A 20 3.59 0.61 -12.80
C ARG A 20 2.78 0.69 -11.51
N SER A 21 2.19 -0.43 -11.13
CA SER A 21 1.67 -0.62 -9.78
C SER A 21 2.76 -0.30 -8.75
N GLY A 22 2.41 0.45 -7.70
CA GLY A 22 3.36 0.96 -6.72
C GLY A 22 3.95 2.35 -7.04
N GLU A 23 3.73 2.89 -8.24
CA GLU A 23 4.15 4.26 -8.53
C GLU A 23 3.26 5.28 -7.85
N ARG A 24 3.88 6.37 -7.38
CA ARG A 24 3.22 7.39 -6.57
C ARG A 24 2.95 8.64 -7.39
N GLY A 25 1.75 9.17 -7.20
CA GLY A 25 1.32 10.44 -7.78
C GLY A 25 0.63 11.31 -6.74
N THR A 26 0.44 12.59 -7.06
CA THR A 26 -0.21 13.57 -6.20
C THR A 26 -1.57 13.94 -6.79
N VAL A 27 -2.63 13.97 -5.99
CA VAL A 27 -3.93 14.48 -6.42
C VAL A 27 -3.81 15.99 -6.63
N VAL A 28 -4.02 16.46 -7.87
CA VAL A 28 -3.92 17.88 -8.23
C VAL A 28 -5.24 18.51 -8.63
N GLU A 29 -6.27 17.71 -8.88
CA GLU A 29 -7.65 18.18 -9.09
C GLU A 29 -8.66 17.10 -8.68
N ARG A 30 -9.84 17.52 -8.21
CA ARG A 30 -10.97 16.66 -7.89
C ARG A 30 -12.14 17.01 -8.80
N TYR A 31 -12.36 16.22 -9.84
CA TYR A 31 -13.49 16.43 -10.74
C TYR A 31 -14.81 16.05 -10.08
N SER A 32 -14.82 14.91 -9.39
CA SER A 32 -15.99 14.40 -8.69
C SER A 32 -15.56 13.39 -7.63
N GLU A 33 -16.52 12.70 -7.02
CA GLU A 33 -16.26 11.56 -6.14
C GLU A 33 -15.72 10.32 -6.88
N GLU A 34 -15.79 10.31 -8.21
CA GLU A 34 -15.46 9.17 -9.06
C GLU A 34 -14.20 9.40 -9.91
N ALA A 35 -13.68 10.62 -9.96
CA ALA A 35 -12.55 10.98 -10.84
C ALA A 35 -11.65 12.06 -10.22
N TYR A 36 -10.36 11.76 -10.22
CA TYR A 36 -9.30 12.56 -9.62
C TYR A 36 -8.17 12.73 -10.63
N GLU A 37 -7.70 13.96 -10.86
CA GLU A 37 -6.50 14.18 -11.67
C GLU A 37 -5.28 13.95 -10.78
N VAL A 38 -4.40 13.04 -11.21
CA VAL A 38 -3.21 12.65 -10.47
C VAL A 38 -1.98 12.97 -11.31
N GLU A 39 -1.08 13.75 -10.72
CA GLU A 39 0.21 14.11 -11.29
C GLU A 39 1.29 13.13 -10.84
N PHE A 40 2.00 12.56 -11.80
CA PHE A 40 3.20 11.77 -11.57
C PHE A 40 4.40 12.65 -11.90
N ALA A 41 5.36 12.73 -10.98
CA ALA A 41 6.58 13.51 -11.16
C ALA A 41 7.82 12.63 -10.96
N ASN A 42 8.89 12.96 -11.68
CA ASN A 42 10.18 12.30 -11.50
C ASN A 42 10.91 12.81 -10.24
N GLU A 43 12.09 12.25 -9.96
CA GLU A 43 12.92 12.63 -8.80
C GLU A 43 13.39 14.10 -8.81
N LYS A 44 13.31 14.79 -9.96
CA LYS A 44 13.63 16.21 -10.08
C LYS A 44 12.41 17.12 -9.86
N GLY A 45 11.23 16.55 -9.64
CA GLY A 45 9.97 17.28 -9.51
C GLY A 45 9.38 17.72 -10.84
N GLU A 46 9.83 17.16 -11.96
CA GLU A 46 9.24 17.42 -13.27
C GLU A 46 8.05 16.47 -13.49
N THR A 47 6.91 17.02 -13.91
CA THR A 47 5.75 16.23 -14.33
C THR A 47 6.13 15.28 -15.46
N VAL A 48 5.90 13.99 -15.26
CA VAL A 48 6.09 12.95 -16.28
C VAL A 48 4.77 12.49 -16.89
N ASP A 49 3.69 12.47 -16.13
CA ASP A 49 2.35 12.21 -16.65
C ASP A 49 1.27 12.83 -15.74
N LEU A 50 0.07 12.96 -16.30
CA LEU A 50 -1.13 13.47 -15.66
C LEU A 50 -2.31 12.59 -16.09
N LEU A 51 -2.95 11.92 -15.13
CA LEU A 51 -4.02 10.97 -15.39
C LEU A 51 -5.25 11.26 -14.55
N ALA A 52 -6.42 11.25 -15.20
CA ALA A 52 -7.70 11.12 -14.53
C ALA A 52 -7.89 9.66 -14.08
N LEU A 53 -7.87 9.43 -12.76
CA LEU A 53 -7.99 8.11 -12.14
C LEU A 53 -9.27 8.00 -11.31
N ARG A 54 -9.85 6.80 -11.30
CA ARG A 54 -10.94 6.44 -10.38
C ARG A 54 -10.40 6.01 -9.01
N PRO A 55 -11.19 6.12 -7.93
CA PRO A 55 -10.78 5.67 -6.59
C PRO A 55 -10.29 4.23 -6.48
N ASP A 56 -10.75 3.31 -7.34
CA ASP A 56 -10.35 1.90 -7.32
C ASP A 56 -9.02 1.61 -8.04
N GLN A 57 -8.44 2.64 -8.67
CA GLN A 57 -7.19 2.54 -9.42
C GLN A 57 -5.94 2.89 -8.60
N PHE A 58 -6.12 3.35 -7.35
CA PHE A 58 -5.04 3.72 -6.44
C PHE A 58 -5.43 3.53 -4.98
N ILE A 59 -4.46 3.61 -4.07
CA ILE A 59 -4.69 3.77 -2.63
C ILE A 59 -4.07 5.08 -2.15
N VAL A 60 -4.56 5.65 -1.05
CA VAL A 60 -3.91 6.82 -0.42
C VAL A 60 -2.80 6.35 0.50
N VAL A 61 -1.60 6.90 0.33
CA VAL A 61 -0.41 6.55 1.13
C VAL A 61 0.09 7.71 1.99
N TRP A 62 -0.28 8.95 1.66
CA TRP A 62 0.02 10.12 2.48
C TRP A 62 -1.13 11.13 2.43
N LEU A 63 -1.47 11.68 3.60
CA LEU A 63 -2.57 12.62 3.79
C LEU A 63 -2.04 14.05 3.90
N ALA A 64 -2.48 14.93 3.01
CA ALA A 64 -2.02 16.31 2.94
C ALA A 64 -2.44 17.16 4.13
N TRP A 65 -3.70 17.00 4.54
CA TRP A 65 -4.28 17.75 5.64
C TRP A 65 -3.52 17.52 6.96
N THR A 66 -3.26 16.24 7.29
CA THR A 66 -2.56 15.86 8.53
C THR A 66 -1.05 15.85 8.38
N ARG A 67 -0.54 15.86 7.15
CA ARG A 67 0.88 15.69 6.81
C ARG A 67 1.48 14.40 7.34
N THR A 68 0.70 13.31 7.27
CA THR A 68 1.10 12.00 7.80
C THR A 68 1.05 10.93 6.73
N TRP A 69 2.01 10.00 6.78
CA TRP A 69 1.89 8.73 6.07
C TRP A 69 0.72 7.92 6.63
N VAL A 70 -0.07 7.34 5.75
CA VAL A 70 -1.10 6.37 6.13
C VAL A 70 -0.39 5.17 6.77
N PRO A 71 -0.77 4.73 7.99
CA PRO A 71 -0.15 3.60 8.64
C PRO A 71 -0.23 2.31 7.79
N LEU A 72 0.80 1.48 7.83
CA LEU A 72 0.86 0.23 7.05
C LEU A 72 -0.41 -0.64 7.18
N PRO A 73 -0.99 -0.88 8.37
CA PRO A 73 -2.22 -1.68 8.46
C PRO A 73 -3.39 -1.09 7.65
N GLU A 74 -3.48 0.23 7.55
CA GLU A 74 -4.52 0.91 6.81
C GLU A 74 -4.25 0.88 5.30
N GLN A 75 -2.99 1.02 4.87
CA GLN A 75 -2.61 0.80 3.46
C GLN A 75 -2.94 -0.65 3.02
N VAL A 76 -2.61 -1.64 3.85
CA VAL A 76 -2.95 -3.05 3.60
C VAL A 76 -4.46 -3.24 3.55
N ALA A 77 -5.22 -2.64 4.47
CA ALA A 77 -6.67 -2.72 4.47
C ALA A 77 -7.29 -2.14 3.19
N GLN A 78 -6.78 -1.01 2.68
CA GLN A 78 -7.22 -0.43 1.41
C GLN A 78 -6.99 -1.38 0.24
N LEU A 79 -5.78 -1.98 0.14
CA LEU A 79 -5.48 -2.96 -0.92
C LEU A 79 -6.40 -4.19 -0.83
N VAL A 80 -6.50 -4.79 0.36
CA VAL A 80 -7.31 -6.00 0.58
C VAL A 80 -8.79 -5.75 0.30
N ALA A 81 -9.32 -4.56 0.61
CA ALA A 81 -10.70 -4.20 0.32
C ALA A 81 -11.03 -4.18 -1.19
N SER A 82 -10.02 -4.04 -2.07
CA SER A 82 -10.19 -4.09 -3.52
C SER A 82 -10.06 -5.50 -4.12
N LEU A 83 -9.59 -6.48 -3.33
CA LEU A 83 -9.38 -7.85 -3.78
C LEU A 83 -10.69 -8.65 -3.80
N ALA A 84 -10.77 -9.61 -4.71
CA ALA A 84 -11.80 -10.65 -4.63
C ALA A 84 -11.61 -11.51 -3.36
N GLU A 85 -12.71 -12.00 -2.77
CA GLU A 85 -12.72 -12.81 -1.54
C GLU A 85 -11.70 -13.97 -1.51
N PRO A 86 -11.49 -14.74 -2.59
CA PRO A 86 -10.46 -15.78 -2.60
C PRO A 86 -9.05 -15.22 -2.40
N ALA A 87 -8.71 -14.11 -3.05
CA ALA A 87 -7.40 -13.46 -2.93
C ALA A 87 -7.23 -12.80 -1.55
N GLY A 88 -8.29 -12.18 -1.01
CA GLY A 88 -8.27 -11.66 0.36
C GLY A 88 -8.01 -12.75 1.40
N SER A 89 -8.60 -13.94 1.20
CA SER A 89 -8.36 -15.11 2.06
C SER A 89 -6.91 -15.58 2.01
N GLU A 90 -6.29 -15.59 0.82
CA GLU A 90 -4.86 -15.94 0.68
C GLU A 90 -3.95 -14.96 1.43
N VAL A 91 -4.24 -13.66 1.38
CA VAL A 91 -3.48 -12.65 2.13
C VAL A 91 -3.59 -12.90 3.64
N LEU A 92 -4.80 -13.22 4.13
CA LEU A 92 -5.03 -13.50 5.54
C LEU A 92 -4.27 -14.76 6.00
N ASP A 93 -4.29 -15.82 5.20
CA ASP A 93 -3.56 -17.05 5.49
C ASP A 93 -2.04 -16.85 5.47
N PHE A 94 -1.55 -16.02 4.55
CA PHE A 94 -0.15 -15.63 4.54
C PHE A 94 0.25 -14.86 5.80
N ALA A 95 -0.57 -13.88 6.23
CA ALA A 95 -0.33 -13.14 7.48
C ALA A 95 -0.30 -14.08 8.70
N ARG A 96 -1.23 -15.05 8.79
CA ARG A 96 -1.22 -16.10 9.82
C ARG A 96 0.07 -16.92 9.79
N SER A 97 0.54 -17.30 8.60
CA SER A 97 1.80 -18.05 8.43
C SER A 97 3.00 -17.27 8.96
N LEU A 98 3.09 -15.97 8.65
CA LEU A 98 4.17 -15.10 9.14
C LEU A 98 4.19 -15.03 10.68
N LEU A 99 3.04 -14.87 11.32
CA LEU A 99 2.93 -14.85 12.79
C LEU A 99 3.40 -16.16 13.43
N LEU A 100 3.05 -17.30 12.83
CA LEU A 100 3.50 -18.60 13.32
C LEU A 100 5.02 -18.77 13.19
N ARG A 101 5.59 -18.35 12.05
CA ARG A 101 7.04 -18.41 11.79
C ARG A 101 7.81 -17.52 12.78
N ASP A 102 7.31 -16.32 13.05
CA ASP A 102 7.94 -15.39 13.97
C ASP A 102 7.97 -15.93 15.40
N ARG A 103 6.84 -16.44 15.89
CA ARG A 103 6.76 -17.11 17.20
C ARG A 103 7.68 -18.32 17.31
N ALA A 104 7.78 -19.12 16.24
CA ALA A 104 8.67 -20.28 16.21
C ALA A 104 10.15 -19.87 16.26
N ARG A 105 10.53 -18.80 15.55
CA ARG A 105 11.89 -18.22 15.62
C ARG A 105 12.20 -17.69 17.01
N TYR A 106 11.27 -16.92 17.59
CA TYR A 106 11.42 -16.39 18.94
C TYR A 106 11.62 -17.50 19.98
N ARG A 107 10.83 -18.58 19.91
CA ARG A 107 10.93 -19.72 20.82
C ARG A 107 12.27 -20.46 20.71
N ARG A 108 12.81 -20.64 19.50
CA ARG A 108 14.14 -21.26 19.32
C ARG A 108 15.28 -20.39 19.85
N ALA A 109 15.20 -19.07 19.67
CA ALA A 109 16.22 -18.15 20.13
C ALA A 109 16.27 -18.01 21.66
N HIS A 110 15.16 -18.29 22.36
CA HIS A 110 15.03 -18.13 23.82
C HIS A 110 14.78 -19.46 24.54
N GLN A 111 15.12 -20.60 23.91
CA GLN A 111 15.09 -21.89 24.59
C GLN A 111 16.29 -21.95 25.56
N PRO A 112 16.09 -22.15 26.87
CA PRO A 112 17.21 -22.26 27.79
C PRO A 112 18.06 -23.47 27.38
N VAL A 113 19.37 -23.27 27.22
CA VAL A 113 20.33 -24.36 27.02
C VAL A 113 20.18 -25.28 28.23
N GLY A 114 19.72 -26.50 27.99
CA GLY A 114 19.49 -27.47 29.05
C GLY A 114 20.77 -27.67 29.84
N THR A 115 20.69 -27.52 31.16
CA THR A 115 21.65 -28.08 32.11
C THR A 115 21.72 -29.59 31.87
N GLU A 116 22.84 -30.09 31.35
CA GLU A 116 23.12 -31.53 31.29
C GLU A 116 23.15 -32.09 32.73
N PRO A 117 22.43 -33.20 33.01
CA PRO A 117 22.59 -33.90 34.28
C PRO A 117 23.94 -34.64 34.28
N GLN A 118 24.69 -34.45 35.38
CA GLN A 118 25.96 -35.12 35.71
C GLN A 118 25.79 -36.62 35.94
#